data_AF-A0A350WYQ5-F1
#
_entry.id   AF-A0A350WYQ5-F1
#
_cell.length_a   1.000
_cell.length_b   1.000
_cell.length_c   1.000
_cell.angle_alpha   90.00
_cell.angle_beta   90.00
_cell.angle_gamma   90.00
#
_symmetry.space_group_name_H-M   'P 1'
#
loop_
_entity.id
_entity.type
_entity.pdbx_description
1 polymer ?
#
loop_
_entity_poly.entity_id
_entity_poly.type
_entity_poly.pdbx_seq_one_letter_code
_entity_poly.pdbx_strand_id
1 'polypeptide(L)'
;MEILDILNKQIDMLKNLLDLLKKEHVALKDTDSNVLAQIVNLKEELVYGLNEVECARYKEMGDMTLKQFVQGRADLNYLVDEYKEVMDQINYYQELNQQLATLTYTYSKDMLGALLTSAKEKSITYGRKGNMYSSGEVKTTMMNRKV
;
A
#
# COMPACT_ATOMS: atom_id res chain seq x y z
N MET A 1 -25.65 22.13 -14.68
CA MET A 1 -25.08 20.82 -15.02
C MET A 1 -26.16 19.82 -14.68
N GLU A 2 -26.60 19.00 -15.63
CA GLU A 2 -27.70 18.08 -15.35
C GLU A 2 -27.22 16.97 -14.43
N ILE A 3 -28.11 16.41 -13.60
CA ILE A 3 -27.72 15.39 -12.62
C ILE A 3 -27.10 14.15 -13.27
N LEU A 4 -27.52 13.84 -14.50
CA LEU A 4 -26.95 12.73 -15.28
C LEU A 4 -25.47 12.96 -15.61
N ASP A 5 -25.10 14.20 -15.93
CA ASP A 5 -23.71 14.59 -16.20
C ASP A 5 -22.85 14.43 -14.95
N ILE A 6 -23.40 14.79 -13.78
CA ILE A 6 -22.71 14.64 -12.49
C ILE A 6 -22.42 13.17 -12.20
N LEU A 7 -23.43 12.30 -12.41
CA LEU A 7 -23.30 10.87 -12.17
C LEU A 7 -22.31 10.21 -13.14
N ASN A 8 -22.38 10.54 -14.42
CA ASN A 8 -21.41 10.05 -15.41
C ASN A 8 -19.99 10.50 -15.10
N LYS A 9 -19.82 11.79 -14.75
CA LYS A 9 -18.52 12.32 -14.32
C LYS A 9 -18.00 11.60 -13.08
N GLN A 10 -18.87 11.29 -12.12
CA GLN A 10 -18.48 10.54 -10.93
C GLN A 10 -17.99 9.13 -11.28
N ILE A 11 -18.72 8.41 -12.15
CA ILE A 11 -18.33 7.07 -12.61
C ILE A 11 -17.00 7.11 -13.35
N ASP A 12 -16.79 8.09 -14.24
CA ASP A 12 -15.53 8.23 -14.98
C ASP A 12 -14.34 8.49 -14.03
N MET A 13 -14.55 9.30 -12.99
CA MET A 13 -13.52 9.52 -11.97
C MET A 13 -13.23 8.26 -11.15
N LEU A 14 -14.24 7.46 -10.83
CA LEU A 14 -14.04 6.16 -10.17
C LEU A 14 -13.31 5.16 -11.07
N LYS A 15 -13.58 5.14 -12.37
CA LYS A 15 -12.81 4.33 -13.33
C LYS A 15 -11.35 4.77 -13.41
N ASN A 16 -11.09 6.07 -13.41
CA ASN A 16 -9.72 6.59 -13.35
C ASN A 16 -9.01 6.16 -12.05
N LEU A 17 -9.73 6.15 -10.91
CA LEU A 17 -9.19 5.66 -9.64
C LEU A 17 -8.83 4.18 -9.74
N LEU A 18 -9.72 3.37 -10.31
CA LEU A 18 -9.51 1.95 -10.53
C LEU A 18 -8.26 1.69 -11.40
N ASP A 19 -8.07 2.46 -12.47
CA ASP A 19 -6.90 2.33 -13.33
C ASP A 19 -5.60 2.73 -12.59
N LEU A 20 -5.65 3.75 -11.73
CA LEU A 20 -4.53 4.09 -10.86
C LEU A 20 -4.21 2.98 -9.86
N LEU A 21 -5.23 2.34 -9.28
CA LEU A 21 -5.04 1.21 -8.36
C LEU A 21 -4.46 -0.02 -9.07
N LYS A 22 -4.86 -0.29 -10.31
CA LYS A 22 -4.26 -1.34 -11.15
C LYS A 22 -2.79 -1.04 -11.46
N LYS A 23 -2.47 0.21 -11.80
CA LYS A 23 -1.08 0.65 -12.01
C LYS A 23 -0.25 0.57 -10.72
N GLU A 24 -0.85 0.94 -9.58
CA GLU A 24 -0.23 0.83 -8.26
C GLU A 24 0.13 -0.61 -7.95
N HIS A 25 -0.76 -1.55 -8.26
CA HIS A 25 -0.51 -2.98 -8.08
C HIS A 25 0.73 -3.44 -8.83
N VAL A 26 0.84 -3.06 -10.11
CA VAL A 26 2.00 -3.39 -10.96
C VAL A 26 3.26 -2.74 -10.41
N ALA A 27 3.21 -1.46 -10.05
CA ALA A 27 4.36 -0.73 -9.52
C ALA A 27 4.84 -1.29 -8.16
N LEU A 28 3.92 -1.73 -7.28
CA LEU A 28 4.25 -2.41 -6.03
C LEU A 28 4.93 -3.76 -6.28
N LYS A 29 4.48 -4.52 -7.28
CA LYS A 29 5.08 -5.79 -7.66
C LYS A 29 6.49 -5.61 -8.23
N ASP A 30 6.68 -4.57 -9.04
CA ASP A 30 7.96 -4.26 -9.69
C ASP A 30 8.89 -3.43 -8.80
N THR A 31 8.43 -3.04 -7.61
CA THR A 31 9.14 -2.20 -6.64
C THR A 31 9.60 -0.84 -7.20
N ASP A 32 8.85 -0.28 -8.15
CA ASP A 32 9.14 1.02 -8.77
C ASP A 32 8.66 2.18 -7.88
N SER A 33 9.56 2.71 -7.06
CA SER A 33 9.26 3.79 -6.12
C SER A 33 8.91 5.12 -6.79
N ASN A 34 9.42 5.39 -8.00
CA ASN A 34 9.13 6.64 -8.71
C ASN A 34 7.69 6.64 -9.23
N VAL A 35 7.27 5.52 -9.83
CA VAL A 35 5.90 5.36 -10.31
C VAL A 35 4.91 5.37 -9.14
N LEU A 36 5.25 4.73 -8.01
CA LEU A 36 4.41 4.78 -6.81
C LEU A 36 4.21 6.20 -6.29
N ALA A 37 5.27 7.01 -6.22
CA ALA A 37 5.16 8.40 -5.78
C ALA A 37 4.26 9.23 -6.70
N GLN A 38 4.37 9.03 -8.03
CA GLN A 38 3.47 9.70 -8.99
C GLN A 38 2.01 9.27 -8.83
N ILE A 39 1.77 7.98 -8.62
CA ILE A 39 0.42 7.44 -8.43
C ILE A 39 -0.23 7.99 -7.16
N VAL A 40 0.52 8.15 -6.07
CA VAL A 40 0.02 8.76 -4.83
C VAL A 40 -0.48 10.18 -5.09
N ASN A 41 0.32 11.01 -5.77
CA ASN A 41 -0.08 12.39 -6.10
C ASN A 41 -1.35 12.43 -6.97
N LEU A 42 -1.42 11.58 -8.00
CA LEU A 42 -2.59 11.50 -8.87
C LEU A 42 -3.85 11.02 -8.12
N LYS A 43 -3.70 10.10 -7.16
CA LYS A 43 -4.82 9.67 -6.30
C LYS A 43 -5.31 10.80 -5.40
N GLU A 44 -4.41 11.60 -4.83
CA GLU A 44 -4.80 12.76 -4.02
C GLU A 44 -5.62 13.77 -4.82
N GLU A 45 -5.13 14.18 -5.99
CA GLU A 45 -5.87 15.07 -6.91
C GLU A 45 -7.25 14.52 -7.28
N LEU A 46 -7.32 13.22 -7.57
CA LEU A 46 -8.57 12.57 -7.94
C LEU A 46 -9.57 12.50 -6.79
N VAL A 47 -9.11 12.30 -5.55
CA VAL A 47 -9.95 12.32 -4.34
C VAL A 47 -10.55 13.71 -4.12
N TYR A 48 -9.77 14.77 -4.30
CA TYR A 48 -10.30 16.14 -4.24
C TYR A 48 -11.42 16.36 -5.26
N GLY A 49 -11.20 15.96 -6.51
CA GLY A 49 -12.22 16.12 -7.54
C GLY A 49 -13.45 15.22 -7.33
N LEU A 50 -13.29 14.01 -6.78
CA LEU A 50 -14.42 13.15 -6.38
C LEU A 50 -15.27 13.83 -5.30
N ASN A 51 -14.64 14.46 -4.30
CA ASN A 51 -15.35 15.22 -3.26
C ASN A 51 -16.14 16.39 -3.83
N GLU A 52 -15.60 17.11 -4.82
CA GLU A 52 -16.32 18.20 -5.50
C GLU A 52 -17.55 17.69 -6.24
N VAL A 53 -17.42 16.58 -6.97
CA VAL A 53 -18.53 15.94 -7.70
C VAL A 53 -19.57 15.39 -6.73
N GLU A 54 -19.15 14.81 -5.60
CA GLU A 54 -20.07 14.32 -4.57
C GLU A 54 -20.83 15.46 -3.90
N CYS A 55 -20.17 16.60 -3.64
CA CYS A 55 -20.83 17.81 -3.18
C CYS A 55 -21.85 18.34 -4.20
N ALA A 56 -21.53 18.31 -5.50
CA ALA A 56 -22.46 18.69 -6.56
C ALA A 56 -23.67 17.73 -6.60
N ARG A 57 -23.43 16.41 -6.50
CA ARG A 57 -24.48 15.40 -6.41
C ARG A 57 -25.39 15.64 -5.21
N TYR A 58 -24.80 15.94 -4.05
CA TYR A 58 -25.54 16.20 -2.82
C TYR A 58 -26.42 17.43 -2.92
N LYS A 59 -25.96 18.49 -3.59
CA LYS A 59 -26.78 19.71 -3.82
C LYS A 59 -28.00 19.43 -4.70
N GLU A 60 -27.87 18.58 -5.70
CA GLU A 60 -28.93 18.28 -6.66
C GLU A 60 -29.89 17.18 -6.18
N MET A 61 -29.38 16.14 -5.51
CA MET A 61 -30.15 14.95 -5.10
C MET A 61 -30.45 14.89 -3.60
N GLY A 62 -29.79 15.72 -2.78
CA GLY A 62 -29.83 15.62 -1.32
C GLY A 62 -29.28 14.28 -0.81
N ASP A 63 -29.92 13.75 0.22
CA ASP A 63 -29.58 12.45 0.83
C ASP A 63 -30.05 11.24 0.00
N MET A 64 -30.60 11.46 -1.19
CA MET A 64 -31.10 10.38 -2.03
C MET A 64 -29.95 9.49 -2.51
N THR A 65 -30.13 8.18 -2.33
CA THR A 65 -29.20 7.18 -2.87
C THR A 65 -29.37 7.06 -4.38
N LEU A 66 -28.32 6.60 -5.07
CA LEU A 66 -28.38 6.35 -6.51
C LEU A 66 -29.54 5.41 -6.86
N LYS A 67 -29.73 4.33 -6.07
CA LYS A 67 -30.83 3.36 -6.24
C LYS A 67 -32.23 3.98 -6.15
N GLN A 68 -32.43 4.93 -5.24
CA GLN A 68 -33.71 5.64 -5.12
C GLN A 68 -33.96 6.58 -6.30
N PHE A 69 -32.90 7.21 -6.83
CA PHE A 69 -33.01 8.12 -7.97
C PHE A 69 -33.40 7.43 -9.28
N VAL A 70 -32.90 6.21 -9.49
CA VAL A 70 -33.29 5.38 -10.65
C VAL A 70 -34.64 4.68 -10.50
N GLN A 71 -35.26 4.74 -9.32
CA GLN A 71 -36.53 4.06 -9.09
C GLN A 71 -37.61 4.63 -10.01
N GLY A 72 -38.08 3.81 -10.96
CA GLY A 72 -39.04 4.22 -11.99
C GLY A 72 -38.41 4.71 -13.31
N ARG A 73 -37.07 4.68 -13.43
CA ARG A 73 -36.30 5.02 -14.64
C ARG A 73 -35.46 3.82 -15.08
N ALA A 74 -36.13 2.84 -15.68
CA ALA A 74 -35.50 1.56 -16.06
C ALA A 74 -34.32 1.74 -17.03
N ASP A 75 -34.34 2.81 -17.82
CA ASP A 75 -33.29 3.23 -18.75
C ASP A 75 -31.98 3.62 -18.05
N LEU A 76 -32.00 3.92 -16.75
CA LEU A 76 -30.82 4.35 -16.00
C LEU A 76 -30.29 3.28 -15.04
N ASN A 77 -30.92 2.10 -14.96
CA ASN A 77 -30.49 1.02 -14.08
C ASN A 77 -29.03 0.59 -14.34
N TYR A 78 -28.56 0.69 -15.59
CA TYR A 78 -27.18 0.38 -15.96
C TYR A 78 -26.17 1.21 -15.16
N LEU A 79 -26.49 2.46 -14.78
CA LEU A 79 -25.59 3.32 -14.00
C LEU A 79 -25.38 2.78 -12.58
N VAL A 80 -26.40 2.17 -11.98
CA VAL A 80 -26.26 1.55 -10.65
C VAL A 80 -25.40 0.30 -10.73
N ASP A 81 -25.63 -0.53 -11.74
CA ASP A 81 -24.87 -1.76 -11.91
C ASP A 81 -23.40 -1.45 -12.21
N GLU A 82 -23.15 -0.47 -13.09
CA GLU A 82 -21.80 -0.01 -13.42
C GLU A 82 -21.10 0.64 -12.22
N TYR A 83 -21.77 1.53 -11.49
CA TYR A 83 -21.22 2.13 -10.28
C TYR A 83 -20.82 1.07 -9.26
N LYS A 84 -21.69 0.07 -9.05
CA LYS A 84 -21.45 -1.02 -8.11
C LYS A 84 -20.27 -1.87 -8.56
N GLU A 85 -20.20 -2.24 -9.84
CA GLU A 85 -19.11 -3.03 -10.38
C GLU A 85 -17.76 -2.31 -10.20
N VAL A 86 -17.70 -1.02 -10.53
CA VAL A 86 -16.47 -0.23 -10.37
C VAL A 86 -16.06 -0.14 -8.90
N MET A 87 -17.01 0.07 -7.98
CA MET A 87 -16.72 0.10 -6.54
C MET A 87 -16.22 -1.24 -6.01
N ASP A 88 -16.82 -2.36 -6.43
CA ASP A 88 -16.38 -3.68 -6.03
C ASP A 88 -14.94 -3.95 -6.51
N GLN A 89 -14.60 -3.53 -7.73
CA GLN A 89 -13.22 -3.63 -8.25
C GLN A 89 -12.24 -2.71 -7.51
N ILE A 90 -12.64 -1.48 -7.17
CA ILE A 90 -11.82 -0.55 -6.38
C ILE A 90 -11.49 -1.17 -5.02
N ASN A 91 -12.49 -1.69 -4.30
CA ASN A 91 -12.30 -2.33 -3.01
C ASN A 91 -11.34 -3.51 -3.12
N TYR A 92 -11.53 -4.36 -4.12
CA TYR A 92 -10.65 -5.50 -4.38
C TYR A 92 -9.18 -5.08 -4.58
N TYR A 93 -8.91 -4.10 -5.44
CA TYR A 93 -7.54 -3.66 -5.68
C TYR A 93 -6.93 -2.89 -4.52
N GLN A 94 -7.72 -2.13 -3.75
CA GLN A 94 -7.24 -1.46 -2.54
C GLN A 94 -6.77 -2.49 -1.50
N GLU A 95 -7.57 -3.51 -1.23
CA GLU A 95 -7.21 -4.58 -0.31
C GLU A 95 -5.96 -5.32 -0.77
N LEU A 96 -5.91 -5.67 -2.06
CA LEU A 96 -4.76 -6.37 -2.66
C LEU A 96 -3.47 -5.55 -2.55
N ASN A 97 -3.52 -4.26 -2.88
CA ASN A 97 -2.37 -3.36 -2.81
C ASN A 97 -1.92 -3.15 -1.37
N GLN A 98 -2.86 -3.02 -0.43
CA GLN A 98 -2.54 -2.89 0.99
C GLN A 98 -1.84 -4.14 1.54
N GLN A 99 -2.32 -5.33 1.17
CA GLN A 99 -1.69 -6.60 1.55
C GLN A 99 -0.27 -6.70 0.98
N LEU A 100 -0.09 -6.36 -0.30
CA LEU A 100 1.21 -6.38 -0.96
C LEU A 100 2.18 -5.38 -0.34
N ALA A 101 1.74 -4.16 -0.06
CA ALA A 101 2.55 -3.14 0.61
C ALA A 101 2.97 -3.59 2.03
N THR A 102 2.06 -4.19 2.79
CA THR A 102 2.34 -4.72 4.13
C THR A 102 3.36 -5.85 4.10
N LEU A 103 3.24 -6.75 3.11
CA LEU A 103 4.20 -7.84 2.90
C LEU A 103 5.59 -7.28 2.56
N THR A 104 5.68 -6.36 1.59
CA THR A 104 6.94 -5.73 1.18
C THR A 104 7.61 -4.98 2.32
N TYR A 105 6.82 -4.27 3.14
CA TYR A 105 7.31 -3.58 4.33
C TYR A 105 7.87 -4.56 5.37
N THR A 106 7.14 -5.64 5.67
CA THR A 106 7.55 -6.65 6.65
C THR A 106 8.84 -7.33 6.20
N TYR A 107 8.91 -7.75 4.93
CA TYR A 107 10.11 -8.35 4.35
C TYR A 107 11.32 -7.40 4.42
N SER A 108 11.15 -6.13 4.06
CA SER A 108 12.23 -5.14 4.10
C SER A 108 12.73 -4.90 5.52
N LYS A 109 11.81 -4.85 6.50
CA LYS A 109 12.13 -4.71 7.93
C LYS A 109 12.94 -5.90 8.44
N ASP A 110 12.53 -7.13 8.11
CA ASP A 110 13.21 -8.35 8.55
C ASP A 110 14.61 -8.47 7.92
N MET A 111 14.74 -8.14 6.64
CA MET A 111 16.03 -8.10 5.95
C MET A 111 16.99 -7.09 6.60
N LEU A 112 16.49 -5.90 6.93
CA LEU A 112 17.29 -4.87 7.60
C LEU A 112 17.70 -5.31 9.01
N GLY A 113 16.81 -6.00 9.73
CA GLY A 113 17.12 -6.63 11.02
C GLY A 113 18.24 -7.69 10.92
N ALA A 114 18.18 -8.55 9.89
CA ALA A 114 19.21 -9.55 9.64
C ALA A 114 20.57 -8.91 9.29
N LEU A 115 20.58 -7.87 8.45
CA LEU A 115 21.79 -7.11 8.11
C LEU A 115 22.42 -6.44 9.34
N LEU A 116 21.61 -5.81 10.19
CA LEU A 116 22.09 -5.19 11.43
C LEU A 116 22.65 -6.23 12.41
N THR A 117 22.03 -7.41 12.49
CA THR A 117 22.51 -8.50 13.34
C THR A 117 23.83 -9.05 12.82
N SER A 118 23.93 -9.30 11.51
CA SER A 118 25.19 -9.74 10.88
C SER A 118 26.30 -8.71 10.96
N ALA A 119 25.99 -7.41 10.86
CA ALA A 119 26.96 -6.33 11.04
C ALA A 119 27.48 -6.27 12.49
N LYS A 120 26.61 -6.51 13.49
CA LYS A 120 27.01 -6.62 14.90
C LYS A 120 27.92 -7.84 15.13
N GLU A 121 27.59 -8.99 14.56
CA GLU A 121 28.40 -10.21 14.68
C GLU A 121 29.76 -10.06 13.99
N LYS A 122 29.82 -9.42 12.82
CA LYS A 122 31.09 -9.10 12.13
C LYS A 122 31.94 -8.02 12.81
N SER A 123 31.37 -7.23 13.72
CA SER A 123 32.15 -6.31 14.57
C SER A 123 32.93 -7.02 15.67
N ILE A 124 32.65 -8.31 15.90
CA ILE A 124 33.39 -9.15 16.83
C ILE A 124 34.30 -10.05 16.01
N THR A 125 35.43 -9.53 15.52
CA THR A 125 36.73 -10.21 15.67
C THR A 125 37.93 -9.44 15.07
N TYR A 126 38.94 -9.30 15.94
CA TYR A 126 40.38 -9.07 15.72
C TYR A 126 40.89 -7.72 15.17
N GLY A 127 41.16 -6.80 16.12
CA GLY A 127 42.50 -6.22 16.22
C GLY A 127 42.62 -4.69 16.37
N ARG A 128 42.61 -4.17 17.62
CA ARG A 128 43.71 -3.34 18.15
C ARG A 128 43.54 -3.09 19.66
N LYS A 129 44.48 -3.66 20.43
CA LYS A 129 44.71 -3.55 21.88
C LYS A 129 43.86 -4.46 22.77
N GLY A 130 44.57 -5.33 23.49
CA GLY A 130 44.06 -6.48 24.21
C GLY A 130 43.28 -6.15 25.49
N ASN A 131 42.28 -6.98 25.74
CA ASN A 131 42.01 -7.67 27.00
C ASN A 131 40.77 -8.53 26.78
N MET A 132 40.94 -9.85 26.69
CA MET A 132 39.82 -10.79 26.80
C MET A 132 39.60 -11.05 28.29
N TYR A 133 38.67 -10.32 28.90
CA TYR A 133 38.05 -10.81 30.13
C TYR A 133 36.96 -11.81 29.73
N SER A 134 37.38 -13.04 29.46
CA SER A 134 36.51 -14.20 29.61
C SER A 134 36.48 -14.52 31.11
N SER A 135 35.44 -14.00 31.76
CA SER A 135 34.99 -14.51 33.06
C SER A 135 34.52 -15.95 32.86
N GLY A 136 35.26 -16.92 33.38
CA GLY A 136 34.76 -18.29 33.55
C GLY A 136 35.81 -19.38 33.37
N GLU A 137 36.38 -19.79 34.50
CA GLU A 137 36.99 -21.10 34.75
C GLU A 137 38.38 -21.42 34.16
N VAL A 138 39.36 -21.26 35.03
CA VAL A 138 40.70 -21.85 34.96
C VAL A 138 40.61 -23.37 35.12
N LYS A 139 41.04 -24.14 34.10
CA LYS A 139 41.65 -25.47 34.29
C LYS A 139 42.84 -25.64 33.34
N THR A 140 44.01 -25.24 33.81
CA THR A 140 45.30 -25.54 33.18
C THR A 140 45.68 -26.99 33.49
N THR A 141 45.42 -27.91 32.56
CA THR A 141 46.07 -29.23 32.56
C THR A 141 47.43 -29.08 31.91
N MET A 142 48.50 -29.04 32.71
CA MET A 142 49.87 -29.05 32.19
C MET A 142 50.19 -30.43 31.61
N MET A 143 50.26 -30.53 30.28
CA MET A 143 50.97 -31.64 29.62
C MET A 143 52.44 -31.25 29.46
N ASN A 144 53.27 -31.75 30.36
CA ASN A 144 54.72 -31.68 30.25
C ASN A 144 55.16 -32.70 29.17
N ARG A 145 55.52 -32.21 27.97
CA ARG A 145 56.15 -33.03 26.92
C ARG A 145 57.66 -32.80 26.98
N LYS A 146 58.39 -33.88 27.27
CA LYS A 146 59.84 -34.00 27.31
C LYS A 146 60.54 -33.37 26.09
N VAL A 147 61.66 -32.70 26.33
CA VAL A 147 62.92 -32.88 25.59
C VAL A 147 64.05 -32.91 26.62
#